data_AF-A0A2W4ZYY7-F1
#
_entry.id   AF-A0A2W4ZYY7-F1
#
_cell.length_a   1.000
_cell.length_b   1.000
_cell.length_c   1.000
_cell.angle_alpha   90.00
_cell.angle_beta   90.00
_cell.angle_gamma   90.00
#
_symmetry.space_group_name_H-M   'P 1'
#
loop_
_entity.id
_entity.type
_entity.pdbx_description
1 polymer ?
#
loop_
_entity_poly.entity_id
_entity_poly.type
_entity_poly.pdbx_seq_one_letter_code
_entity_poly.pdbx_strand_id
1 'polypeptide(L)'
;MNIILLGPPGAGKGTQAARLVEGRGMVQLSTGDMLRAAVKAGTPVGLKAKAVMDAGELVSDEIVSDLIGDKLDTMVPGQGAIFDGYPRTAAQAESLD
;
A
#
# COMPACT_ATOMS: atom_id res chain seq x y z
N MET A 1 11.37 0.72 12.20
CA MET A 1 12.04 1.27 11.00
C MET A 1 11.11 1.07 9.83
N ASN A 2 10.80 2.12 9.08
CA ASN A 2 9.87 2.08 7.95
C ASN A 2 10.60 2.47 6.65
N ILE A 3 10.22 1.87 5.53
CA ILE A 3 10.88 2.06 4.23
C ILE A 3 9.82 2.39 3.17
N ILE A 4 10.10 3.36 2.31
CA ILE A 4 9.31 3.62 1.11
C ILE A 4 10.09 3.09 -0.11
N LEU A 5 9.44 2.28 -0.96
CA LEU A 5 10.00 1.81 -2.22
C LEU A 5 9.38 2.56 -3.40
N LEU A 6 10.18 3.41 -4.03
CA LEU A 6 9.80 4.18 -5.21
C LEU A 6 10.46 3.63 -6.47
N GLY A 7 9.76 3.73 -7.60
CA GLY A 7 10.28 3.31 -8.90
C GLY A 7 9.16 2.88 -9.86
N PRO A 8 9.42 2.87 -11.18
CA PRO A 8 8.40 2.52 -12.17
C PRO A 8 7.98 1.04 -12.08
N PRO A 9 6.86 0.64 -12.73
CA PRO A 9 6.53 -0.76 -12.95
C PRO A 9 7.70 -1.51 -13.61
N GLY A 10 7.95 -2.75 -13.20
CA GLY A 10 9.08 -3.55 -13.73
C GLY A 10 10.45 -3.25 -13.12
N ALA A 11 10.61 -2.21 -12.29
CA ALA A 11 11.91 -1.88 -11.65
C ALA A 11 12.37 -2.86 -10.55
N GLY A 12 11.63 -3.94 -10.29
CA GLY A 12 12.01 -4.96 -9.30
C GLY A 12 11.70 -4.61 -7.84
N LYS A 13 10.87 -3.61 -7.56
CA LYS A 13 10.46 -3.22 -6.19
C LYS A 13 9.91 -4.39 -5.37
N GLY A 14 8.98 -5.16 -5.94
CA GLY A 14 8.39 -6.32 -5.29
C GLY A 14 9.43 -7.39 -4.92
N THR A 15 10.45 -7.60 -5.77
CA THR A 15 11.56 -8.51 -5.47
C THR A 15 12.36 -8.04 -4.26
N GLN A 16 12.63 -6.73 -4.14
CA GLN A 16 13.33 -6.19 -2.97
C GLN A 16 12.47 -6.20 -1.71
N ALA A 17 11.17 -5.89 -1.83
CA ALA A 17 10.22 -5.96 -0.73
C ALA A 17 10.14 -7.39 -0.16
N ALA A 18 10.02 -8.41 -1.01
CA ALA A 18 9.97 -9.81 -0.58
C ALA A 18 11.22 -10.21 0.22
N ARG A 19 12.41 -9.77 -0.20
CA ARG A 19 13.67 -10.03 0.53
C ARG A 19 13.70 -9.36 1.89
N LEU A 20 13.16 -8.14 2.01
CA LEU A 20 13.07 -7.43 3.29
C LEU A 20 12.04 -8.07 4.23
N VAL A 21 10.93 -8.57 3.68
CA VAL A 21 9.93 -9.36 4.42
C VAL A 21 10.59 -10.62 4.99
N GLU A 22 11.22 -11.42 4.13
CA GLU A 22 11.86 -12.69 4.53
C GLU A 22 13.05 -12.48 5.48
N GLY A 23 13.94 -11.55 5.17
CA GLY A 23 15.20 -11.35 5.91
C GLY A 23 15.09 -10.46 7.14
N ARG A 24 14.04 -9.64 7.26
CA ARG A 24 13.88 -8.67 8.38
C ARG A 24 12.51 -8.72 9.05
N GLY A 25 11.63 -9.63 8.65
CA GLY A 25 10.29 -9.77 9.25
C GLY A 25 9.38 -8.54 9.04
N MET A 26 9.68 -7.72 8.02
CA MET A 26 8.89 -6.52 7.73
C MET A 26 7.56 -6.87 7.06
N VAL A 27 6.60 -5.94 7.08
CA VAL A 27 5.31 -6.06 6.38
C VAL A 27 5.32 -5.16 5.16
N GLN A 28 5.01 -5.72 3.99
CA GLN A 28 4.79 -4.94 2.78
C GLN A 28 3.35 -4.42 2.73
N LEU A 29 3.21 -3.10 2.59
CA LEU A 29 1.99 -2.36 2.38
C LEU A 29 1.93 -1.95 0.90
N SER A 30 1.45 -2.88 0.07
CA SER A 30 1.27 -2.67 -1.37
C SER A 30 -0.14 -2.17 -1.65
N THR A 31 -0.29 -0.89 -1.97
CA THR A 31 -1.61 -0.28 -2.22
C THR A 31 -2.37 -1.01 -3.32
N GLY A 32 -1.68 -1.43 -4.38
CA GLY A 32 -2.27 -2.20 -5.47
C GLY A 32 -2.81 -3.56 -5.01
N ASP A 33 -2.07 -4.30 -4.19
CA ASP A 33 -2.52 -5.61 -3.71
C ASP A 33 -3.62 -5.49 -2.66
N MET A 34 -3.52 -4.49 -1.77
CA MET A 34 -4.51 -4.24 -0.74
C MET A 34 -5.86 -3.84 -1.36
N LEU A 35 -5.87 -2.96 -2.37
CA LEU A 35 -7.09 -2.60 -3.09
C LEU A 35 -7.66 -3.81 -3.86
N ARG A 36 -6.83 -4.60 -4.55
CA ARG A 36 -7.29 -5.85 -5.21
C ARG A 36 -7.90 -6.84 -4.21
N ALA A 37 -7.32 -6.95 -3.02
CA ALA A 37 -7.86 -7.79 -1.95
C ALA A 37 -9.20 -7.25 -1.43
N ALA A 38 -9.31 -5.93 -1.23
CA ALA A 38 -10.54 -5.27 -0.82
C ALA A 38 -11.68 -5.46 -1.84
N VAL A 39 -11.35 -5.37 -3.15
CA VAL A 39 -12.27 -5.65 -4.27
C VAL A 39 -12.73 -7.12 -4.21
N LYS A 40 -11.79 -8.06 -4.06
CA LYS A 40 -12.11 -9.50 -3.99
C LYS A 40 -12.98 -9.83 -2.78
N ALA A 41 -12.77 -9.16 -1.65
CA ALA A 41 -13.54 -9.32 -0.43
C ALA A 41 -14.93 -8.63 -0.48
N GLY A 42 -15.22 -7.86 -1.53
CA GLY A 42 -16.50 -7.15 -1.65
C GLY A 42 -16.72 -6.06 -0.60
N THR A 43 -15.64 -5.52 -0.03
CA THR A 43 -15.72 -4.45 0.98
C THR A 43 -16.28 -3.16 0.37
N PRO A 44 -16.90 -2.25 1.15
CA PRO A 44 -17.36 -0.97 0.64
C PRO A 44 -16.25 -0.17 -0.06
N VAL A 45 -15.04 -0.17 0.50
CA VAL A 45 -13.84 0.43 -0.11
C VAL A 45 -13.47 -0.26 -1.42
N GLY A 46 -13.44 -1.60 -1.43
CA GLY A 46 -13.15 -2.39 -2.63
C GLY A 46 -14.13 -2.14 -3.77
N LEU A 47 -15.43 -2.03 -3.48
CA LEU A 47 -16.46 -1.76 -4.49
C LEU A 47 -16.27 -0.37 -5.13
N LYS A 48 -15.95 0.66 -4.32
CA LYS A 48 -15.62 2.00 -4.82
C LYS A 48 -14.33 2.01 -5.64
N ALA A 49 -13.30 1.32 -5.16
CA ALA A 49 -12.00 1.24 -5.82
C ALA A 49 -12.05 0.52 -7.16
N LYS A 50 -12.90 -0.51 -7.30
CA LYS A 50 -12.98 -1.33 -8.51
C LYS A 50 -13.19 -0.51 -9.78
N ALA A 51 -14.19 0.38 -9.78
CA ALA A 51 -14.52 1.18 -10.96
C ALA A 51 -13.37 2.11 -11.39
N VAL A 52 -12.70 2.72 -10.41
CA VAL A 52 -11.56 3.64 -10.64
C VAL A 52 -10.35 2.87 -11.16
N MET A 53 -10.06 1.70 -10.58
CA MET A 53 -8.96 0.84 -11.01
C MET A 53 -9.17 0.28 -12.41
N ASP A 54 -10.40 -0.13 -12.74
CA ASP A 54 -10.76 -0.64 -14.08
C ASP A 54 -10.61 0.46 -15.15
N ALA A 55 -10.79 1.73 -14.78
CA ALA A 55 -10.54 2.90 -15.63
C ALA A 55 -9.05 3.28 -15.76
N GLY A 56 -8.15 2.63 -15.02
CA GLY A 56 -6.72 2.98 -14.96
C GLY A 56 -6.43 4.28 -14.20
N GLU A 57 -7.40 4.77 -13.44
CA GLU A 57 -7.29 5.99 -12.64
C GLU A 57 -6.72 5.69 -11.23
N LEU A 58 -6.30 6.76 -10.55
CA LEU A 58 -5.85 6.65 -9.16
C LEU A 58 -7.06 6.70 -8.22
N VAL A 59 -7.13 5.73 -7.31
CA VAL A 59 -8.05 5.79 -6.17
C VAL A 59 -7.69 6.99 -5.30
N SER A 60 -8.69 7.69 -4.78
CA SER A 60 -8.52 8.91 -3.98
C SER A 60 -7.55 8.72 -2.82
N ASP A 61 -6.75 9.75 -2.55
CA ASP A 61 -5.73 9.78 -1.49
C ASP A 61 -6.29 9.39 -0.11
N GLU A 62 -7.50 9.84 0.22
CA GLU A 62 -8.22 9.50 1.47
C GLU A 62 -8.41 7.98 1.63
N ILE A 63 -9.06 7.33 0.65
CA ILE A 63 -9.28 5.87 0.66
C ILE A 63 -7.97 5.09 0.80
N VAL A 64 -6.91 5.54 0.13
CA VAL A 64 -5.62 4.85 0.18
C VAL A 64 -4.97 5.01 1.56
N SER A 65 -5.08 6.20 2.15
CA SER A 65 -4.53 6.50 3.47
C SER A 65 -5.25 5.74 4.57
N ASP A 66 -6.59 5.67 4.52
CA ASP A 66 -7.39 4.86 5.46
C ASP A 66 -7.01 3.38 5.38
N LEU A 67 -6.91 2.84 4.16
CA LEU A 67 -6.55 1.44 3.94
C LEU A 67 -5.15 1.10 4.48
N ILE A 68 -4.21 2.04 4.40
CA ILE A 68 -2.88 1.91 4.99
C ILE A 68 -2.94 1.99 6.51
N GLY A 69 -3.69 2.96 7.06
CA GLY A 69 -3.89 3.14 8.50
C GLY A 69 -4.45 1.89 9.15
N ASP A 70 -5.56 1.37 8.62
CA ASP A 70 -6.19 0.12 9.08
C ASP A 70 -5.18 -1.04 9.12
N LYS A 71 -4.29 -1.11 8.12
CA LYS A 71 -3.30 -2.17 8.05
C LYS A 71 -2.19 -1.99 9.07
N LEU A 72 -1.71 -0.77 9.26
CA LEU A 72 -0.71 -0.42 10.27
C LEU A 72 -1.23 -0.76 11.68
N ASP A 73 -2.50 -0.52 11.97
CA ASP A 73 -3.12 -0.85 13.25
C ASP A 73 -3.16 -2.35 13.56
N THR A 74 -3.10 -3.21 12.53
CA THR A 74 -3.00 -4.66 12.71
C THR A 74 -1.57 -5.17 12.92
N MET A 75 -0.56 -4.31 12.81
CA MET A 75 0.84 -4.72 12.89
C MET A 75 1.30 -4.94 14.33
N VAL A 76 2.25 -5.86 14.50
CA VAL A 76 2.88 -6.09 15.80
C VAL A 76 3.71 -4.87 16.18
N PRO A 77 3.67 -4.41 17.45
CA PRO A 77 4.49 -3.29 17.89
C PRO A 77 5.98 -3.48 17.56
N GLY A 78 6.58 -2.47 16.94
CA GLY A 78 7.99 -2.49 16.52
C GLY A 78 8.28 -3.21 15.20
N GLN A 79 7.29 -3.85 14.56
CA GLN A 79 7.43 -4.43 13.24
C GLN A 79 7.59 -3.32 12.18
N GLY A 80 8.58 -3.46 11.30
CA GLY A 80 8.83 -2.46 10.26
C GLY A 80 7.87 -2.58 9.08
N ALA A 81 7.48 -1.46 8.50
CA ALA A 81 6.63 -1.40 7.30
C ALA A 81 7.43 -1.05 6.04
N ILE A 82 7.01 -1.60 4.90
CA ILE A 82 7.49 -1.27 3.57
C ILE A 82 6.32 -0.72 2.76
N PHE A 83 6.34 0.57 2.45
CA PHE A 83 5.33 1.19 1.59
C PHE A 83 5.71 1.00 0.12
N ASP A 84 4.89 0.27 -0.64
CA ASP A 84 5.09 0.01 -2.07
C ASP A 84 3.95 0.66 -2.87
N GLY A 85 4.30 1.69 -3.63
CA GLY A 85 3.33 2.49 -4.38
C GLY A 85 2.52 3.45 -3.52
N TYR A 86 3.06 3.89 -2.38
CA TYR A 86 2.59 5.00 -1.55
C TYR A 86 3.79 5.64 -0.82
N PRO A 87 3.87 6.97 -0.70
CA PRO A 87 2.98 7.96 -1.30
C PRO A 87 3.25 8.11 -2.82
N ARG A 88 2.23 8.54 -3.56
CA ARG A 88 2.28 8.89 -5.00
C ARG A 88 2.02 10.38 -5.25
N THR A 89 1.48 11.10 -4.27
CA THR A 89 1.20 12.54 -4.33
C THR A 89 1.90 13.23 -3.16
N ALA A 90 2.08 14.56 -3.26
CA ALA A 90 2.63 15.34 -2.15
C ALA A 90 1.71 15.30 -0.92
N ALA A 91 0.38 15.37 -1.12
CA ALA A 91 -0.60 15.28 -0.04
C ALA A 91 -0.51 13.95 0.73
N GLN A 92 -0.29 12.82 0.02
CA GLN A 92 -0.06 11.52 0.68
C GLN A 92 1.26 11.47 1.47
N ALA A 93 2.28 12.23 1.03
CA ALA A 93 3.53 12.30 1.76
C ALA A 93 3.38 13.13 3.05
N GLU A 94 2.61 14.22 2.99
CA GLU A 94 2.28 15.04 4.17
C GLU A 94 1.44 14.26 5.20
N SER A 95 0.56 13.35 4.77
CA SER A 95 -0.22 12.51 5.69
C SER A 95 0.58 11.40 6.38
N LEU A 96 1.82 11.14 5.97
CA LEU A 96 2.71 10.14 6.57
C LEU A 96 3.60 10.69 7.70
N ASP A 97 3.77 12.00 7.76
CA ASP A 97 4.58 12.71 8.78
C ASP A 97 3.82 12.85 10.10
#